data_AF-A0A6L7XNR9-F1
#
_entry.id   AF-A0A6L7XNR9-F1
#
_cell.length_a   1.000
_cell.length_b   1.000
_cell.length_c   1.000
_cell.angle_alpha   90.00
_cell.angle_beta   90.00
_cell.angle_gamma   90.00
#
_symmetry.space_group_name_H-M   'P 1'
#
loop_
_entity.id
_entity.type
_entity.pdbx_description
1 polymer ?
#
loop_
_entity_poly.entity_id
_entity_poly.type
_entity_poly.pdbx_seq_one_letter_code
_entity_poly.pdbx_strand_id
1 'polypeptide(L)'
;RIIFWTGWSDHLITALGTVDYYEKLTAADPDADEYSRLYMLPGMFHCAGGPAPDRADWLEAIRAWVEEGKAPERLVSLQLDESGRVSRTRPICPYPQVASYRGKGDPDDEASFACK
;
A
#
# COMPACT_ATOMS: atom_id res chain seq x y z
N ARG A 1 2.35 8.88 -14.46
CA ARG A 1 2.47 7.92 -13.35
C ARG A 1 1.35 8.20 -12.36
N ILE A 2 0.69 7.17 -11.82
CA ILE A 2 -0.47 7.30 -10.93
C ILE A 2 -0.32 6.29 -9.80
N ILE A 3 -0.48 6.75 -8.55
CA ILE A 3 -0.56 5.88 -7.37
C ILE A 3 -1.98 5.94 -6.86
N PHE A 4 -2.68 4.81 -6.91
CA PHE A 4 -3.93 4.62 -6.19
C PHE A 4 -3.64 3.98 -4.84
N TRP A 5 -4.29 4.45 -3.79
CA TRP A 5 -4.24 3.78 -2.50
C TRP A 5 -5.57 3.93 -1.77
N THR A 6 -5.96 2.90 -1.02
CA THR A 6 -7.14 2.94 -0.14
C THR A 6 -7.01 1.90 0.98
N GLY A 7 -7.84 2.05 2.00
CA GLY A 7 -7.92 1.13 3.12
C GLY A 7 -8.92 0.02 2.83
N TRP A 8 -8.55 -1.23 3.12
CA TRP A 8 -9.50 -2.35 3.01
C TRP A 8 -10.71 -2.20 3.93
N SER A 9 -10.56 -1.44 5.03
CA SER A 9 -11.59 -1.22 6.03
C SER A 9 -12.21 0.18 5.94
N ASP A 10 -12.06 0.86 4.81
CA ASP A 10 -12.77 2.12 4.56
C ASP A 10 -14.29 1.86 4.56
N HIS A 11 -14.96 2.46 5.55
CA HIS A 11 -16.40 2.32 5.76
C HIS A 11 -17.22 3.43 5.10
N LEU A 12 -16.57 4.46 4.57
CA LEU A 12 -17.21 5.59 3.89
C LEU A 12 -17.18 5.39 2.37
N ILE A 13 -16.05 4.91 1.83
CA ILE A 13 -15.88 4.59 0.41
C ILE A 13 -15.42 3.15 0.28
N THR A 14 -16.22 2.32 -0.37
CA THR A 14 -15.89 0.90 -0.50
C THR A 14 -14.57 0.68 -1.24
N ALA A 15 -13.64 -0.02 -0.60
CA ALA A 15 -12.39 -0.51 -1.20
C ALA A 15 -12.63 -1.28 -2.51
N LEU A 16 -13.76 -2.01 -2.59
CA LEU A 16 -14.10 -2.82 -3.76
C LEU A 16 -14.38 -1.96 -5.00
N GLY A 17 -14.84 -0.71 -4.83
CA GLY A 17 -15.02 0.20 -5.96
C GLY A 17 -13.69 0.61 -6.60
N THR A 18 -12.66 0.85 -5.78
CA THR A 18 -11.30 1.14 -6.27
C THR A 18 -10.67 -0.08 -6.94
N VAL A 19 -10.86 -1.27 -6.37
CA VAL A 19 -10.38 -2.53 -6.96
C VAL A 19 -11.05 -2.78 -8.32
N ASP A 20 -12.38 -2.70 -8.40
CA ASP A 20 -13.13 -2.87 -9.66
C ASP A 20 -12.67 -1.87 -10.74
N TYR A 21 -12.45 -0.61 -10.37
CA TYR A 21 -11.89 0.38 -11.30
C TYR A 21 -10.49 0.00 -11.81
N TYR A 22 -9.59 -0.39 -10.90
CA TYR A 22 -8.22 -0.73 -11.25
C TYR A 22 -8.14 -2.00 -12.11
N GLU A 23 -8.94 -3.02 -11.79
CA GLU A 23 -9.06 -4.22 -12.61
C GLU A 23 -9.56 -3.88 -14.03
N LYS A 24 -10.59 -3.02 -14.15
CA LYS A 24 -11.07 -2.54 -15.45
C LYS A 24 -10.02 -1.75 -16.23
N LEU A 25 -9.22 -0.93 -15.54
CA LEU A 25 -8.11 -0.20 -16.16
C LEU A 25 -7.08 -1.17 -16.74
N THR A 26 -6.58 -2.11 -15.93
CA THR A 26 -5.58 -3.10 -16.37
C THR A 26 -6.09 -4.08 -17.42
N ALA A 27 -7.40 -4.33 -17.45
CA ALA A 27 -8.03 -5.13 -18.50
C ALA A 27 -8.17 -4.36 -19.83
N ALA A 28 -8.35 -3.03 -19.77
CA ALA A 28 -8.51 -2.18 -20.95
C ALA A 28 -7.16 -1.77 -21.56
N ASP A 29 -6.10 -1.71 -20.74
CA ASP A 29 -4.76 -1.28 -21.14
C ASP A 29 -3.70 -2.25 -20.56
N PRO A 30 -3.12 -3.12 -21.40
CA PRO A 30 -2.09 -4.06 -20.98
C PRO A 30 -0.82 -3.42 -20.41
N ASP A 31 -0.57 -2.15 -20.72
CA ASP A 31 0.62 -1.40 -20.27
C ASP A 31 0.29 -0.55 -19.01
N ALA A 32 -0.90 -0.73 -18.41
CA ALA A 32 -1.35 0.03 -17.26
C ALA A 32 -0.41 -0.07 -16.05
N ASP A 33 0.28 -1.19 -15.87
CA ASP A 33 1.23 -1.43 -14.78
C ASP A 33 2.53 -0.62 -14.94
N GLU A 34 2.86 -0.19 -16.16
CA GLU A 34 3.99 0.69 -16.41
C GLU A 34 3.78 2.06 -15.77
N TYR A 35 2.55 2.60 -15.79
CA TYR A 35 2.27 3.95 -15.33
C TYR A 35 1.34 4.05 -14.14
N SER A 36 0.69 2.97 -13.70
CA SER A 36 -0.23 2.97 -12.57
C SER A 36 0.03 1.82 -11.60
N ARG A 37 -0.15 2.09 -10.30
CA ARG A 37 -0.08 1.06 -9.25
C ARG A 37 -1.15 1.31 -8.20
N LEU A 38 -1.82 0.25 -7.76
CA LEU A 38 -2.78 0.25 -6.65
C LEU A 38 -2.15 -0.36 -5.40
N TYR A 39 -2.34 0.28 -4.26
CA TYR A 39 -1.91 -0.19 -2.94
C TYR A 39 -3.09 -0.28 -1.99
N MET A 40 -3.31 -1.48 -1.43
CA MET A 40 -4.43 -1.71 -0.51
C MET A 40 -3.90 -1.92 0.91
N LEU A 41 -4.29 -1.07 1.86
CA LEU A 41 -3.80 -1.11 3.23
C LEU A 41 -4.78 -1.87 4.14
N PRO A 42 -4.42 -3.08 4.65
CA PRO A 42 -5.31 -3.87 5.49
C PRO A 42 -5.58 -3.19 6.83
N GLY A 43 -6.85 -3.11 7.23
CA GLY A 43 -7.26 -2.52 8.51
C GLY A 43 -7.33 -1.00 8.52
N MET A 44 -6.80 -0.30 7.49
CA MET A 44 -6.89 1.14 7.41
C MET A 44 -8.34 1.56 7.12
N PHE A 45 -8.82 2.58 7.82
CA PHE A 45 -10.13 3.19 7.59
C PHE A 45 -10.06 4.25 6.48
N HIS A 46 -11.00 5.19 6.48
CA HIS A 46 -11.10 6.24 5.47
C HIS A 46 -9.89 7.18 5.54
N CYS A 47 -9.03 7.09 4.53
CA CYS A 47 -7.77 7.83 4.36
C CYS A 47 -6.68 7.59 5.42
N ALA A 48 -7.03 7.31 6.68
CA ALA A 48 -6.12 7.09 7.79
C ALA A 48 -6.81 6.34 8.94
N GLY A 49 -6.02 5.98 9.96
CA GLY A 49 -6.48 5.34 11.18
C GLY A 49 -6.89 3.87 10.99
N GLY A 50 -7.54 3.32 12.02
CA GLY A 50 -7.82 1.89 12.12
C GLY A 50 -6.66 1.09 12.73
N PRO A 51 -6.83 -0.22 12.95
CA PRO A 51 -5.79 -1.09 13.53
C PRO A 51 -4.71 -1.45 12.49
N ALA A 52 -4.10 -0.46 11.86
CA ALA A 52 -3.22 -0.64 10.72
C ALA A 52 -2.00 0.32 10.74
N PRO A 53 -0.88 -0.09 10.13
CA PRO A 53 0.12 0.84 9.62
C PRO A 53 -0.46 1.64 8.45
N ASP A 54 -1.00 2.81 8.76
CA ASP A 54 -1.80 3.64 7.84
C ASP A 54 -0.99 4.75 7.15
N ARG A 55 0.28 4.93 7.51
CA ARG A 55 1.10 6.05 7.02
C ARG A 55 2.20 5.59 6.08
N ALA A 56 2.32 6.23 4.92
CA ALA A 56 3.40 6.02 3.96
C ALA A 56 3.76 7.35 3.27
N ASP A 57 5.00 7.46 2.77
CA ASP A 57 5.45 8.63 2.04
C ASP A 57 5.07 8.53 0.55
N TRP A 58 3.80 8.82 0.27
CA TRP A 58 3.28 8.80 -1.10
C TRP A 58 3.91 9.86 -2.00
N LEU A 59 4.36 10.98 -1.42
CA LEU A 59 4.95 12.08 -2.17
C LEU A 59 6.34 11.70 -2.69
N GLU A 60 7.18 11.12 -1.84
CA GLU A 60 8.49 10.61 -2.28
C GLU A 60 8.32 9.44 -3.26
N ALA A 61 7.33 8.56 -3.03
CA ALA A 61 7.04 7.47 -3.96
C ALA A 61 6.68 7.95 -5.37
N ILE A 62 5.80 8.95 -5.51
CA ILE A 62 5.44 9.48 -6.82
C ILE A 62 6.59 10.31 -7.43
N ARG A 63 7.32 11.08 -6.61
CA ARG A 63 8.49 11.84 -7.04
C ARG A 63 9.55 10.93 -7.64
N ALA A 64 9.99 9.89 -6.91
CA ALA A 64 10.99 8.94 -7.38
C ALA A 64 10.54 8.22 -8.66
N TRP A 65 9.24 7.93 -8.81
CA TRP A 65 8.74 7.29 -10.02
C TRP A 65 8.73 8.23 -11.23
N VAL A 66 8.36 9.49 -11.04
CA VAL A 66 8.27 10.48 -12.11
C VAL A 66 9.66 10.99 -12.51
N GLU A 67 10.50 11.32 -11.53
CA GLU A 67 11.80 11.98 -11.77
C GLU A 67 12.93 10.99 -12.03
N GLU A 68 12.89 9.81 -11.40
CA GLU A 68 13.99 8.84 -11.44
C GLU A 68 13.62 7.53 -12.16
N GLY A 69 12.37 7.40 -12.62
CA GLY A 69 11.87 6.17 -13.24
C GLY A 69 11.74 4.99 -12.27
N LYS A 70 11.86 5.21 -10.96
CA LYS A 70 11.81 4.17 -9.94
C LYS A 70 10.37 3.89 -9.52
N ALA A 71 9.74 2.94 -10.21
CA ALA A 71 8.39 2.51 -9.86
C ALA A 71 8.38 1.82 -8.47
N PRO A 72 7.45 2.17 -7.57
CA PRO A 72 7.48 1.66 -6.19
C PRO A 72 7.10 0.17 -6.13
N GLU A 73 8.07 -0.75 -6.14
CA GLU A 73 7.78 -2.21 -6.06
C GLU A 73 7.40 -2.66 -4.65
N ARG A 74 7.74 -1.85 -3.66
CA ARG A 74 7.44 -2.03 -2.24
C ARG A 74 7.53 -0.65 -1.59
N LEU A 75 6.55 -0.30 -0.77
CA LEU A 75 6.62 0.84 0.13
C LEU A 75 6.55 0.36 1.57
N VAL A 76 7.06 1.15 2.51
CA VAL A 76 6.94 0.86 3.94
C VAL A 76 5.85 1.74 4.52
N SER A 77 4.88 1.10 5.17
CA SER A 77 3.89 1.75 6.02
C SER A 77 4.27 1.64 7.48
N LEU A 78 3.87 2.63 8.28
CA LEU A 78 4.10 2.66 9.71
C LEU A 78 2.81 2.94 10.50
N GLN A 79 2.72 2.33 11.67
CA GLN A 79 1.73 2.60 12.70
C GLN A 79 2.41 3.35 13.84
N LEU A 80 1.75 4.37 14.37
CA LEU A 80 2.23 5.08 15.57
C LEU A 80 1.47 4.62 16.81
N ASP A 81 2.16 4.56 17.95
CA ASP A 81 1.54 4.47 19.28
C ASP A 81 0.97 5.84 19.72
N GLU A 82 0.31 5.86 20.87
CA GLU A 82 -0.28 7.08 21.46
C GLU A 82 0.77 8.17 21.75
N SER A 83 2.03 7.79 21.91
CA SER A 83 3.15 8.72 22.12
C SER A 83 3.76 9.24 20.81
N GLY A 84 3.25 8.79 19.66
CA GLY A 84 3.74 9.17 18.34
C GLY A 84 4.99 8.39 17.89
N ARG A 85 5.38 7.32 18.59
CA ARG A 85 6.51 6.46 18.20
C ARG A 85 6.02 5.35 17.28
N VAL A 86 6.89 4.91 16.37
CA VAL A 86 6.58 3.77 15.49
C VAL A 86 6.43 2.51 16.33
N SER A 87 5.26 1.89 16.29
CA SER A 87 4.93 0.67 17.00
C SER A 87 4.93 -0.56 16.09
N ARG A 88 4.71 -0.38 14.79
CA ARG A 88 4.70 -1.44 13.79
C ARG A 88 5.02 -0.87 12.40
N THR A 89 5.73 -1.65 11.60
CA THR A 89 5.91 -1.40 10.16
C THR A 89 5.40 -2.57 9.32
N ARG A 90 4.90 -2.29 8.13
CA ARG A 90 4.49 -3.29 7.15
C ARG A 90 4.89 -2.88 5.75
N PRO A 91 5.26 -3.83 4.87
CA PRO A 91 5.35 -3.50 3.47
C PRO A 91 3.96 -3.35 2.89
N ILE A 92 3.82 -2.34 2.03
CA ILE A 92 2.67 -2.17 1.15
C ILE A 92 3.09 -2.71 -0.21
N CYS A 93 2.30 -3.67 -0.70
CA CYS A 93 2.56 -4.38 -1.93
C CYS A 93 1.66 -3.84 -3.04
N PRO A 94 2.15 -3.78 -4.29
CA PRO A 94 1.31 -3.45 -5.43
C PRO A 94 0.26 -4.55 -5.59
N TYR A 95 -1.02 -4.17 -5.63
CA TYR A 95 -2.14 -5.07 -5.88
C TYR A 95 -1.92 -5.83 -7.21
N PRO A 96 -2.21 -7.15 -7.28
CA PRO A 96 -2.92 -7.97 -6.28
C PRO A 96 -2.03 -8.61 -5.21
N GLN A 97 -0.74 -8.29 -5.15
CA GLN A 97 0.17 -8.87 -4.17
C GLN A 97 -0.22 -8.45 -2.74
N VAL A 98 0.09 -9.33 -1.79
CA VAL A 98 -0.17 -9.10 -0.36
C VAL A 98 1.09 -9.30 0.47
N ALA A 99 1.18 -8.59 1.59
CA ALA A 99 2.25 -8.78 2.57
C ALA A 99 2.06 -10.11 3.32
N SER A 100 2.91 -11.09 3.02
CA SER A 100 2.94 -12.38 3.69
C SER A 100 4.09 -12.44 4.70
N TYR A 101 3.79 -12.78 5.95
CA TYR A 101 4.82 -13.06 6.97
C TYR A 101 5.69 -14.24 6.51
N ARG A 102 6.99 -14.15 6.75
CA ARG A 102 7.97 -15.19 6.36
C ARG A 102 8.04 -16.35 7.35
N GLY A 103 7.29 -16.29 8.46
CA GLY A 103 7.32 -17.31 9.52
C GLY A 103 8.47 -17.13 10.53
N LYS A 104 9.28 -16.08 10.38
CA LYS A 104 10.43 -15.77 11.25
C LYS A 104 10.65 -14.26 11.32
N GLY A 105 11.30 -13.81 12.40
CA GLY A 105 11.55 -12.39 12.68
C GLY A 105 10.43 -11.74 13.47
N ASP A 106 10.64 -10.50 13.89
CA ASP A 106 9.64 -9.73 14.64
C ASP A 106 8.38 -9.51 13.78
N PRO A 107 7.20 -9.97 14.21
CA PRO A 107 5.96 -9.70 13.51
C PRO A 107 5.64 -8.21 13.41
N ASP A 108 6.21 -7.30 14.19
CA ASP A 108 5.98 -5.86 14.05
C ASP A 108 6.98 -5.15 13.11
N ASP A 109 7.92 -5.90 12.53
CA ASP A 109 8.92 -5.39 11.55
C ASP A 109 8.56 -5.78 10.11
N GLU A 110 8.56 -4.81 9.20
CA GLU A 110 8.33 -4.98 7.77
C GLU A 110 9.31 -5.96 7.10
N ALA A 111 10.55 -6.05 7.59
CA ALA A 111 11.58 -6.93 7.05
C ALA A 111 11.21 -8.42 7.18
N SER A 112 10.33 -8.75 8.14
CA SER A 112 9.80 -10.09 8.35
C SER A 112 8.74 -10.52 7.32
N PHE A 113 8.39 -9.65 6.36
CA PHE A 113 7.35 -9.87 5.36
C PHE A 113 7.87 -9.84 3.92
N ALA A 114 7.17 -10.51 3.02
CA ALA A 114 7.39 -10.49 1.57
C ALA A 114 6.10 -10.12 0.84
N CYS A 115 6.19 -9.37 -0.25
CA CYS A 115 5.09 -9.27 -1.20
C CYS A 115 5.04 -10.57 -2.02
N LYS A 116 3.84 -11.14 -2.15
CA LYS A 116 3.56 -12.37 -2.88
C LYS A 116 2.22 -12.26 -3.58
#